data_AF-A0A2W5P061-F1
#
_entry.id   AF-A0A2W5P061-F1
#
_cell.length_a   1.000
_cell.length_b   1.000
_cell.length_c   1.000
_cell.angle_alpha   90.00
_cell.angle_beta   90.00
_cell.angle_gamma   90.00
#
_symmetry.space_group_name_H-M   'P 1'
#
loop_
_entity.id
_entity.type
_entity.pdbx_description
1 polymer ?
#
loop_
_entity_poly.entity_id
_entity_poly.type
_entity_poly.pdbx_seq_one_letter_code
_entity_poly.pdbx_strand_id
1 'polypeptide(L)'
;MREKRVRAATGYMKLRYLDPFSEAWHTMVVGQVDSAQASGVPLTLLLAALAHAHSVTMRMIAEAVGDDAPRLLRLSDTVLRIAMIESDLMATRLGQIGIERTRDWRAERTATFRSEIADGIEGIAARGAVVHDRARSAAGSTRDMLDKTNEVATAAEQSALAMRDAAGTAAGLIAAIDTVQRDMQACNATLDAATAQAEGAVAASAVLNDHARSIDSILGLIRDIAGQTNLLALNATIEAAR
;
A
#
# COMPACT_ATOMS: atom_id res chain seq x y z
N MET A 1 34.99 -52.04 -34.67
CA MET A 1 35.35 -50.63 -34.97
C MET A 1 36.47 -50.52 -36.00
N ARG A 2 37.65 -51.12 -35.79
CA ARG A 2 38.82 -51.04 -36.70
C ARG A 2 38.51 -51.51 -38.13
N GLU A 3 37.90 -52.68 -38.30
CA GLU A 3 37.58 -53.20 -39.64
C GLU A 3 36.61 -52.34 -40.44
N LYS A 4 35.62 -51.72 -39.77
CA LYS A 4 34.66 -50.81 -40.42
C LYS A 4 35.36 -49.55 -40.93
N ARG A 5 36.32 -49.02 -40.16
CA ARG A 5 37.17 -47.88 -40.58
C ARG A 5 38.10 -48.26 -41.73
N VAL A 6 38.69 -49.44 -41.70
CA VAL A 6 39.53 -49.95 -42.80
C VAL A 6 38.70 -50.10 -44.08
N ARG A 7 37.52 -50.74 -44.03
CA ARG A 7 36.63 -50.85 -45.20
C ARG A 7 36.21 -49.50 -45.77
N ALA A 8 35.86 -48.54 -44.92
CA ALA A 8 35.51 -47.19 -45.34
C ALA A 8 36.71 -46.45 -45.98
N ALA A 9 37.90 -46.56 -45.40
CA ALA A 9 39.12 -45.97 -45.95
C ALA A 9 39.52 -46.61 -47.30
N THR A 10 39.38 -47.92 -47.44
CA THR A 10 39.60 -48.62 -48.71
C THR A 10 38.60 -48.20 -49.77
N GLY A 11 37.32 -48.05 -49.41
CA GLY A 11 36.28 -47.54 -50.30
C GLY A 11 36.59 -46.13 -50.79
N TYR A 12 36.97 -45.24 -49.87
CA TYR A 12 37.38 -43.87 -50.20
C TYR A 12 38.58 -43.82 -51.15
N MET A 13 39.62 -44.62 -50.87
CA MET A 13 40.82 -44.67 -51.70
C MET A 13 40.51 -45.14 -53.13
N LYS A 14 39.58 -46.08 -53.31
CA LYS A 14 39.12 -46.51 -54.64
C LYS A 14 38.35 -45.39 -55.33
N LEU A 15 37.39 -44.79 -54.62
CA LEU A 15 36.52 -43.75 -55.16
C LEU A 15 37.30 -42.52 -55.63
N ARG A 16 38.34 -42.12 -54.88
CA ARG A 16 39.26 -41.02 -55.22
C ARG A 16 39.88 -41.13 -56.60
N TYR A 17 40.23 -42.33 -57.06
CA TYR A 17 40.95 -42.52 -58.32
C TYR A 17 40.10 -43.13 -59.43
N LEU A 18 39.01 -43.82 -59.09
CA LEU A 18 38.12 -44.46 -60.06
C LEU A 18 36.93 -43.60 -60.47
N ASP A 19 36.46 -42.73 -59.57
CA ASP A 19 35.30 -41.85 -59.81
C ASP A 19 35.43 -40.52 -59.03
N PRO A 20 36.49 -39.74 -59.29
CA PRO A 20 36.68 -38.44 -58.66
C PRO A 20 35.56 -37.48 -59.07
N PHE A 21 35.20 -36.55 -58.19
CA PHE A 21 34.15 -35.53 -58.41
C PHE A 21 32.71 -36.05 -58.42
N SER A 22 32.49 -37.35 -58.22
CA SER A 22 31.15 -37.88 -57.99
C SER A 22 30.54 -37.33 -56.69
N GLU A 23 29.20 -37.33 -56.60
CA GLU A 23 28.49 -36.96 -55.37
C GLU A 23 28.90 -37.85 -54.19
N ALA A 24 29.15 -39.13 -54.46
CA ALA A 24 29.67 -40.07 -53.47
C ALA A 24 31.05 -39.64 -52.97
N TRP A 25 31.96 -39.24 -53.86
CA TRP A 25 33.31 -38.78 -53.49
C TRP A 25 33.22 -37.51 -52.65
N HIS A 26 32.45 -36.52 -53.11
CA HIS A 26 32.21 -35.27 -52.39
C HIS A 26 31.68 -35.51 -50.97
N THR A 27 30.65 -36.35 -50.84
CA THR A 27 30.05 -36.72 -49.55
C THR A 27 31.07 -37.38 -48.61
N MET A 28 31.98 -38.20 -49.13
CA MET A 28 33.04 -38.80 -48.32
C MET A 28 34.07 -37.78 -47.82
N VAL A 29 34.50 -36.83 -48.68
CA VAL A 29 35.44 -35.77 -48.29
C VAL A 29 34.82 -34.87 -47.20
N VAL A 30 33.59 -34.41 -47.43
CA VAL A 30 32.84 -33.59 -46.48
C VAL A 30 32.60 -34.32 -45.16
N GLY A 31 32.17 -35.59 -45.23
CA GLY A 31 31.91 -36.40 -44.04
C GLY A 31 33.15 -36.65 -43.18
N GLN A 32 34.35 -36.66 -43.76
CA GLN A 32 35.60 -36.74 -42.99
C GLN A 32 35.83 -35.48 -42.17
N VAL A 33 35.57 -34.29 -42.73
CA VAL A 33 35.67 -33.02 -42.00
C VAL A 33 34.64 -32.98 -40.87
N ASP A 34 33.39 -33.38 -41.15
CA ASP A 34 32.32 -33.39 -40.16
C ASP A 34 32.66 -34.32 -38.98
N SER A 35 33.10 -35.54 -39.28
CA SER A 35 33.51 -36.50 -38.24
C SER A 35 34.73 -36.03 -37.47
N ALA A 36 35.70 -35.37 -38.12
CA ALA A 36 36.88 -34.82 -37.47
C ALA A 36 36.49 -33.68 -36.52
N GLN A 37 35.67 -32.74 -36.98
CA GLN A 37 35.15 -31.64 -36.17
C GLN A 37 34.32 -32.12 -34.97
N ALA A 38 33.46 -33.13 -35.17
CA ALA A 38 32.71 -33.74 -34.08
C ALA A 38 33.60 -34.44 -33.05
N SER A 39 34.78 -34.91 -33.46
CA SER A 39 35.76 -35.57 -32.58
C SER A 39 36.82 -34.60 -32.03
N GLY A 40 36.72 -33.30 -32.30
CA GLY A 40 37.70 -32.29 -31.87
C GLY A 40 39.07 -32.40 -32.57
N VAL A 41 39.13 -33.10 -33.71
CA VAL A 41 40.38 -33.25 -34.48
C VAL A 41 40.55 -32.01 -35.38
N PRO A 42 41.67 -31.26 -35.24
CA PRO A 42 41.93 -30.10 -36.08
C PRO A 42 42.17 -30.51 -37.54
N LEU A 43 41.74 -29.66 -38.48
CA LEU A 43 41.91 -29.88 -39.92
C LEU A 43 43.38 -30.10 -40.30
N THR A 44 44.31 -29.46 -39.59
CA THR A 44 45.76 -29.67 -39.80
C THR A 44 46.19 -31.12 -39.64
N LEU A 45 45.63 -31.86 -38.67
CA LEU A 45 45.91 -33.29 -38.50
C LEU A 45 45.27 -34.14 -39.61
N LEU A 46 44.08 -33.76 -40.07
CA LEU A 46 43.42 -34.43 -41.20
C LEU A 46 44.23 -34.24 -42.49
N LEU A 47 44.69 -33.02 -42.76
CA LEU A 47 45.54 -32.70 -43.91
C LEU A 47 46.90 -33.39 -43.83
N ALA A 48 47.50 -33.50 -42.63
CA ALA A 48 48.75 -34.24 -42.43
C ALA A 48 48.58 -35.73 -42.73
N ALA A 49 47.49 -36.35 -42.27
CA ALA A 49 47.17 -37.75 -42.58
C ALA A 49 46.92 -37.96 -44.08
N LEU A 50 46.25 -37.00 -44.72
CA LEU A 50 45.99 -37.02 -46.16
C LEU A 50 47.29 -36.89 -46.98
N ALA A 51 48.16 -35.95 -46.61
CA ALA A 51 49.47 -35.77 -47.23
C ALA A 51 50.31 -37.05 -47.12
N HIS A 52 50.33 -37.68 -45.95
CA HIS A 52 51.01 -38.97 -45.76
C HIS A 52 50.43 -40.05 -46.68
N ALA A 53 49.10 -40.17 -46.77
CA ALA A 53 48.45 -41.12 -47.67
C ALA A 53 48.84 -40.90 -49.14
N HIS A 54 48.92 -39.64 -49.60
CA HIS A 54 49.39 -39.33 -50.95
C HIS A 54 50.87 -39.69 -51.17
N SER A 55 51.74 -39.47 -50.18
CA SER A 55 53.14 -39.91 -50.26
C SER A 55 53.25 -41.44 -50.38
N VAL A 56 52.40 -42.20 -49.68
CA VAL A 56 52.33 -43.66 -49.83
C VAL A 56 51.87 -44.04 -51.24
N THR A 57 50.80 -43.42 -51.74
CA THR A 57 50.30 -43.67 -53.11
C THR A 57 51.36 -43.37 -54.16
N MET A 58 52.11 -42.28 -54.01
CA MET A 58 53.15 -41.89 -54.96
C MET A 58 54.27 -42.93 -55.05
N ARG A 59 54.69 -43.51 -53.90
CA ARG A 59 55.67 -44.60 -53.88
C ARG A 59 55.17 -45.83 -54.62
N MET A 60 53.91 -46.22 -54.39
CA MET A 60 53.30 -47.36 -55.10
C MET A 60 53.20 -47.12 -56.61
N ILE A 61 52.90 -45.89 -57.03
CA ILE A 61 52.89 -45.51 -58.45
C ILE A 61 54.30 -45.60 -59.04
N ALA A 62 55.32 -45.08 -58.36
CA ALA A 62 56.71 -45.14 -58.81
C ALA A 62 57.19 -46.58 -59.00
N GLU A 63 56.92 -47.45 -58.02
CA GLU A 63 57.22 -48.89 -58.10
C GLU A 63 56.51 -49.57 -59.27
N ALA A 64 55.24 -49.24 -59.52
CA ALA A 64 54.46 -49.84 -60.60
C ALA A 64 54.81 -49.34 -62.01
N VAL A 65 55.32 -48.10 -62.12
CA VAL A 65 55.68 -47.47 -63.41
C VAL A 65 57.11 -47.86 -63.85
N GLY A 66 58.03 -48.08 -62.90
CA GLY A 66 59.44 -48.34 -63.21
C GLY A 66 60.13 -47.12 -63.82
N ASP A 67 60.95 -47.34 -64.85
CA ASP A 67 61.83 -46.30 -65.44
C ASP A 67 61.14 -45.34 -66.43
N ASP A 68 59.81 -45.44 -66.62
CA ASP A 68 59.04 -44.55 -67.50
C ASP A 68 58.76 -43.19 -66.82
N ALA A 69 59.78 -42.32 -66.82
CA ALA A 69 59.72 -41.00 -66.22
C ALA A 69 58.57 -40.12 -66.77
N PRO A 70 58.31 -40.05 -68.10
CA PRO A 70 57.15 -39.31 -68.62
C PRO A 70 55.82 -39.79 -68.05
N ARG A 71 55.61 -41.10 -67.90
CA ARG A 71 54.38 -41.64 -67.29
C ARG A 71 54.30 -41.35 -65.79
N LEU A 72 55.41 -41.46 -65.07
CA LEU A 72 55.47 -41.14 -63.64
C LEU A 72 55.10 -39.67 -63.38
N LEU A 73 55.62 -38.74 -64.17
CA LEU A 73 55.32 -37.30 -64.05
C LEU A 73 53.82 -37.02 -64.26
N ARG A 74 53.18 -37.60 -65.28
CA ARG A 74 51.73 -37.39 -65.53
C ARG A 74 50.86 -37.92 -64.40
N LEU A 75 51.17 -39.11 -63.88
CA LEU A 75 50.43 -39.70 -62.77
C LEU A 75 50.66 -38.90 -61.49
N SER A 76 51.88 -38.40 -61.27
CA SER A 76 52.22 -37.57 -60.12
C SER A 76 51.46 -36.25 -60.13
N ASP A 77 51.39 -35.58 -61.29
CA ASP A 77 50.59 -34.36 -61.50
C ASP A 77 49.09 -34.63 -61.24
N THR A 78 48.57 -35.77 -61.70
CA THR A 78 47.16 -36.16 -61.47
C THR A 78 46.87 -36.34 -59.98
N VAL A 79 47.74 -37.05 -59.23
CA VAL A 79 47.59 -37.24 -57.78
C VAL A 79 47.65 -35.90 -57.05
N LEU A 80 48.57 -35.02 -57.44
CA LEU A 80 48.70 -33.70 -56.83
C LEU A 80 47.46 -32.83 -57.05
N ARG A 81 46.90 -32.82 -58.27
CA ARG A 81 45.67 -32.09 -58.58
C ARG A 81 44.49 -32.58 -57.75
N ILE A 82 44.32 -33.91 -57.64
CA ILE A 82 43.26 -34.49 -56.79
C ILE A 82 43.47 -34.09 -55.32
N ALA A 83 44.70 -34.16 -54.80
CA ALA A 83 45.01 -33.77 -53.43
C ALA A 83 44.67 -32.30 -53.13
N MET A 84 44.91 -31.40 -54.09
CA MET A 84 44.56 -29.98 -53.95
C MET A 84 43.06 -29.75 -53.93
N ILE A 85 42.30 -30.45 -54.76
CA ILE A 85 40.84 -30.32 -54.75
C ILE A 85 40.24 -30.90 -53.46
N GLU A 86 40.76 -32.03 -52.95
CA GLU A 86 40.34 -32.54 -51.64
C GLU A 86 40.64 -31.54 -50.53
N SER A 87 41.82 -30.93 -50.55
CA SER A 87 42.22 -29.93 -49.55
C SER A 87 41.33 -28.68 -49.58
N ASP A 88 40.99 -28.20 -50.78
CA ASP A 88 40.09 -27.05 -50.98
C ASP A 88 38.66 -27.36 -50.50
N LEU A 89 38.14 -28.55 -50.84
CA LEU A 89 36.82 -28.99 -50.38
C LEU A 89 36.77 -29.13 -48.85
N MET A 90 37.83 -29.67 -48.24
CA MET A 90 37.92 -29.78 -46.79
C MET A 90 37.96 -28.40 -46.10
N ALA A 91 38.75 -27.47 -46.62
CA ALA A 91 38.83 -26.10 -46.11
C ALA A 91 37.49 -25.37 -46.25
N THR A 92 36.82 -25.52 -47.39
CA THR A 92 35.49 -24.95 -47.66
C THR A 92 34.45 -25.47 -46.68
N ARG A 93 34.41 -26.79 -46.43
CA ARG A 93 33.48 -27.38 -45.47
C ARG A 93 33.74 -26.87 -44.05
N LEU A 94 35.00 -26.75 -43.64
CA LEU A 94 35.34 -26.19 -42.32
C LEU A 94 34.83 -24.75 -42.18
N GLY A 95 34.97 -23.93 -43.21
CA GLY A 95 34.42 -22.57 -43.24
C GLY A 95 32.90 -22.54 -43.10
N GLN A 96 32.19 -23.42 -43.80
CA GLN A 96 30.73 -23.56 -43.70
C GLN A 96 30.28 -23.92 -42.29
N ILE A 97 30.94 -24.91 -41.65
CA ILE A 97 30.65 -25.30 -40.26
C ILE A 97 30.83 -24.11 -39.30
N GLY A 98 31.87 -23.30 -39.50
CA GLY A 98 32.11 -22.09 -38.70
C GLY A 98 30.99 -21.06 -38.85
N ILE A 99 30.51 -20.85 -40.08
CA ILE A 99 29.40 -19.94 -40.39
C ILE A 99 28.09 -20.46 -39.79
N GLU A 100 27.78 -21.74 -39.95
CA GLU A 100 26.60 -22.42 -39.38
C GLU A 100 26.58 -22.27 -37.85
N ARG A 101 27.66 -22.64 -37.17
CA ARG A 101 27.78 -22.48 -35.70
C ARG A 101 27.57 -21.04 -35.25
N THR A 102 28.13 -20.06 -35.97
CA THR A 102 27.97 -18.64 -35.62
C THR A 102 26.55 -18.15 -35.88
N ARG A 103 25.86 -18.68 -36.90
CA ARG A 103 24.45 -18.39 -37.17
C ARG A 103 23.56 -18.99 -36.09
N ASP A 104 23.74 -20.26 -35.75
CA ASP A 104 22.96 -20.96 -34.74
C ASP A 104 23.13 -20.32 -33.37
N TRP A 105 24.37 -20.00 -32.99
CA TRP A 105 24.66 -19.30 -31.74
C TRP A 105 23.99 -17.92 -31.68
N ARG A 106 24.03 -17.14 -32.78
CA ARG A 106 23.33 -15.85 -32.84
C ARG A 106 21.81 -16.01 -32.77
N ALA A 107 21.25 -17.02 -33.44
CA ALA A 107 19.82 -17.28 -33.42
C ALA A 107 19.35 -17.66 -32.01
N GLU A 108 20.08 -18.54 -31.32
CA GLU A 108 19.80 -18.93 -29.94
C GLU A 108 19.88 -17.74 -28.98
N ARG A 109 20.97 -16.95 -29.03
CA ARG A 109 21.11 -15.73 -28.22
C ARG A 109 19.99 -14.72 -28.48
N THR A 110 19.61 -14.54 -29.74
CA THR A 110 18.50 -13.65 -30.10
C THR A 110 17.17 -14.17 -29.54
N ALA A 111 16.93 -15.47 -29.59
CA ALA A 111 15.73 -16.08 -29.03
C ALA A 111 15.66 -15.91 -27.50
N THR A 112 16.76 -16.20 -26.79
CA THR A 112 16.87 -15.98 -25.33
C THR A 112 16.62 -14.52 -24.97
N PHE A 113 17.30 -13.60 -25.65
CA PHE A 113 17.15 -12.16 -25.41
C PHE A 113 15.70 -11.68 -25.63
N ARG A 114 15.03 -12.17 -26.68
CA ARG A 114 13.62 -11.84 -26.94
C ARG A 114 12.69 -12.36 -25.85
N SER A 115 12.95 -13.57 -25.32
CA SER A 115 12.19 -14.13 -24.20
C SER A 115 12.37 -13.28 -22.94
N GLU A 116 13.61 -12.96 -22.57
CA GLU A 116 13.92 -12.15 -21.39
C GLU A 116 13.27 -10.76 -21.45
N ILE A 117 13.27 -10.13 -22.63
CA ILE A 117 12.56 -8.85 -22.83
C ILE A 117 11.06 -9.03 -22.67
N ALA A 118 10.46 -10.06 -23.26
CA ALA A 118 9.02 -10.30 -23.17
C ALA A 118 8.59 -10.50 -21.70
N ASP A 119 9.30 -11.37 -20.97
CA ASP A 119 9.07 -11.64 -19.56
C ASP A 119 9.27 -10.37 -18.70
N GLY A 120 10.29 -9.57 -19.04
CA GLY A 120 10.56 -8.29 -18.38
C GLY A 120 9.44 -7.27 -18.58
N ILE A 121 8.94 -7.13 -19.81
CA ILE A 121 7.81 -6.24 -20.16
C ILE A 121 6.53 -6.70 -19.45
N GLU A 122 6.22 -7.99 -19.45
CA GLU A 122 5.06 -8.55 -18.76
C GLU A 122 5.15 -8.30 -17.25
N GLY A 123 6.32 -8.51 -16.66
CA GLY A 123 6.57 -8.20 -15.24
C GLY A 123 6.41 -6.72 -14.91
N ILE A 124 6.84 -5.81 -15.80
CA ILE A 124 6.63 -4.36 -15.63
C ILE A 124 5.15 -4.02 -15.73
N ALA A 125 4.42 -4.56 -16.70
CA ALA A 125 3.00 -4.32 -16.88
C ALA A 125 2.19 -4.80 -15.67
N ALA A 126 2.49 -6.00 -15.15
CA ALA A 126 1.85 -6.53 -13.95
C ALA A 126 2.10 -5.65 -12.72
N ARG A 127 3.35 -5.20 -12.49
CA ARG A 127 3.66 -4.26 -11.40
C ARG A 127 2.96 -2.91 -11.59
N GLY A 128 2.87 -2.42 -12.82
CA GLY A 128 2.14 -1.19 -13.16
C GLY A 128 0.66 -1.28 -12.80
N ALA A 129 0.00 -2.41 -13.11
CA ALA A 129 -1.38 -2.64 -12.75
C ALA A 129 -1.60 -2.62 -11.22
N VAL A 130 -0.70 -3.25 -10.45
CA VAL A 130 -0.76 -3.23 -8.97
C VAL A 130 -0.59 -1.81 -8.42
N VAL A 131 0.34 -1.02 -8.96
CA VAL A 131 0.53 0.37 -8.54
C VAL A 131 -0.71 1.21 -8.85
N HIS A 132 -1.31 1.03 -10.02
CA HIS A 132 -2.54 1.73 -10.42
C HIS A 132 -3.70 1.39 -9.47
N ASP A 133 -3.89 0.12 -9.13
CA ASP A 133 -4.94 -0.31 -8.21
C ASP A 133 -4.75 0.24 -6.78
N ARG A 134 -3.51 0.25 -6.29
CA ARG A 134 -3.16 0.89 -5.01
C ARG A 134 -3.42 2.38 -5.02
N ALA A 135 -3.07 3.08 -6.10
CA ALA A 135 -3.34 4.51 -6.24
C ALA A 135 -4.84 4.80 -6.25
N ARG A 136 -5.65 3.96 -6.92
CA ARG A 136 -7.11 4.07 -6.92
C ARG A 136 -7.69 3.85 -5.52
N SER A 137 -7.21 2.83 -4.80
CA SER A 137 -7.63 2.55 -3.43
C SER A 137 -7.28 3.69 -2.48
N ALA A 138 -6.05 4.21 -2.56
CA ALA A 138 -5.62 5.36 -1.77
C ALA A 138 -6.44 6.63 -2.05
N ALA A 139 -6.78 6.88 -3.32
CA ALA A 139 -7.67 7.97 -3.70
C ALA A 139 -9.09 7.79 -3.14
N GLY A 140 -9.60 6.56 -3.09
CA GLY A 140 -10.86 6.21 -2.42
C GLY A 140 -10.82 6.52 -0.93
N SER A 141 -9.83 5.97 -0.20
CA SER A 141 -9.67 6.24 1.23
C SER A 141 -9.49 7.73 1.55
N THR A 142 -8.83 8.48 0.67
CA THR A 142 -8.69 9.94 0.83
C THR A 142 -10.04 10.66 0.74
N ARG A 143 -10.93 10.25 -0.17
CA ARG A 143 -12.30 10.80 -0.23
C ARG A 143 -13.10 10.47 1.01
N ASP A 144 -13.05 9.21 1.46
CA ASP A 144 -13.75 8.79 2.68
C ASP A 144 -13.26 9.59 3.91
N MET A 145 -11.96 9.86 4.00
CA MET A 145 -11.40 10.71 5.04
C MET A 145 -11.89 12.15 4.95
N LEU A 146 -12.00 12.73 3.75
CA LEU A 146 -12.52 14.08 3.55
C LEU A 146 -14.00 14.17 3.96
N ASP A 147 -14.80 13.19 3.57
CA ASP A 147 -16.22 13.12 3.93
C ASP A 147 -16.39 13.02 5.45
N LYS A 148 -15.61 12.14 6.11
CA LYS A 148 -15.63 12.02 7.56
C LYS A 148 -15.15 13.29 8.27
N THR A 149 -14.15 13.97 7.71
CA THR A 149 -13.66 15.26 8.24
C THR A 149 -14.76 16.32 8.15
N ASN A 150 -15.53 16.34 7.07
CA ASN A 150 -16.65 17.27 6.89
C ASN A 150 -17.81 16.97 7.87
N GLU A 151 -18.11 15.70 8.11
CA GLU A 151 -19.05 15.29 9.17
C GLU A 151 -18.60 15.77 10.54
N VAL A 152 -17.31 15.59 10.88
CA VAL A 152 -16.75 16.03 12.16
C VAL A 152 -16.79 17.55 12.28
N ALA A 153 -16.46 18.29 11.22
CA ALA A 153 -16.56 19.74 11.20
C ALA A 153 -18.00 20.21 11.47
N THR A 154 -18.97 19.58 10.80
CA THR A 154 -20.40 19.85 11.02
C THR A 154 -20.82 19.57 12.46
N ALA A 155 -20.42 18.42 13.02
CA ALA A 155 -20.71 18.06 14.41
C ALA A 155 -20.08 19.04 15.42
N ALA A 156 -18.87 19.51 15.13
CA ALA A 156 -18.18 20.53 15.93
C ALA A 156 -18.91 21.88 15.89
N GLU A 157 -19.40 22.32 14.72
CA GLU A 157 -20.21 23.53 14.58
C GLU A 157 -21.52 23.44 15.37
N GLN A 158 -22.22 22.30 15.29
CA GLN A 158 -23.44 22.07 16.08
C GLN A 158 -23.16 22.08 17.58
N SER A 159 -22.05 21.46 18.01
CA SER A 159 -21.64 21.48 19.42
C SER A 159 -21.33 22.89 19.91
N ALA A 160 -20.65 23.70 19.09
CA ALA A 160 -20.35 25.10 19.40
C ALA A 160 -21.62 25.96 19.48
N LEU A 161 -22.64 25.69 18.66
CA LEU A 161 -23.95 26.33 18.78
C LEU A 161 -24.66 25.94 20.08
N ALA A 162 -24.73 24.65 20.40
CA ALA A 162 -25.34 24.16 21.63
C ALA A 162 -24.65 24.72 22.89
N MET A 163 -23.32 24.82 22.87
CA MET A 163 -22.56 25.45 23.96
C MET A 163 -22.88 26.93 24.12
N ARG A 164 -23.04 27.68 23.01
CA ARG A 164 -23.43 29.09 23.05
C ARG A 164 -24.83 29.27 23.62
N ASP A 165 -25.76 28.40 23.25
CA ASP A 165 -27.12 28.42 23.76
C ASP A 165 -27.17 28.09 25.28
N ALA A 166 -26.43 27.07 25.70
CA ALA A 166 -26.26 26.72 27.11
C ALA A 166 -25.64 27.87 27.91
N ALA A 167 -24.63 28.55 27.38
CA ALA A 167 -24.02 29.73 28.01
C ALA A 167 -25.03 30.89 28.13
N GLY A 168 -25.84 31.12 27.10
CA GLY A 168 -26.93 32.11 27.13
C GLY A 168 -27.97 31.79 28.20
N THR A 169 -28.39 30.52 28.29
CA THR A 169 -29.32 30.03 29.31
C THR A 169 -28.74 30.20 30.71
N ALA A 170 -27.47 29.85 30.91
CA ALA A 170 -26.78 30.04 32.19
C ALA A 170 -26.71 31.53 32.59
N ALA A 171 -26.40 32.43 31.64
CA ALA A 171 -26.41 33.87 31.87
C ALA A 171 -27.82 34.38 32.25
N GLY A 172 -28.86 33.89 31.58
CA GLY A 172 -30.26 34.19 31.92
C GLY A 172 -30.65 33.72 33.32
N LEU A 173 -30.23 32.51 33.72
CA LEU A 173 -30.44 31.99 35.07
C LEU A 173 -29.74 32.83 36.14
N ILE A 174 -28.50 33.27 35.89
CA ILE A 174 -27.78 34.17 36.80
C ILE A 174 -28.54 35.48 36.99
N ALA A 175 -29.05 36.08 35.91
CA ALA A 175 -29.86 37.31 35.99
C ALA A 175 -31.19 37.10 36.74
N ALA A 176 -31.83 35.94 36.56
CA ALA A 176 -33.03 35.58 37.31
C ALA A 176 -32.73 35.42 38.81
N ILE A 177 -31.63 34.77 39.18
CA ILE A 177 -31.18 34.64 40.58
C ILE A 177 -30.93 36.01 41.20
N ASP A 178 -30.24 36.92 40.50
CA ASP A 178 -29.99 38.28 40.98
C ASP A 178 -31.29 39.07 41.21
N THR A 179 -32.29 38.86 40.35
CA THR A 179 -33.63 39.44 40.51
C THR A 179 -34.35 38.87 41.73
N VAL A 180 -34.34 37.55 41.91
CA VAL A 180 -34.92 36.89 43.10
C VAL A 180 -34.25 37.36 44.39
N GLN A 181 -32.94 37.57 44.40
CA GLN A 181 -32.25 38.12 45.57
C GLN A 181 -32.71 39.55 45.89
N ARG A 182 -32.87 40.41 44.88
CA ARG A 182 -33.42 41.76 45.06
C ARG A 182 -34.86 41.74 45.57
N ASP A 183 -35.70 40.87 45.02
CA ASP A 183 -37.10 40.71 45.46
C ASP A 183 -37.19 40.21 46.90
N MET A 184 -36.34 39.26 47.30
CA MET A 184 -36.25 38.78 48.68
C MET A 184 -35.82 39.88 49.65
N GLN A 185 -34.86 40.75 49.26
CA GLN A 185 -34.47 41.89 50.10
C GLN A 185 -35.63 42.87 50.31
N ALA A 186 -36.41 43.16 49.26
CA ALA A 186 -37.60 44.01 49.36
C ALA A 186 -38.70 43.38 50.23
N CYS A 187 -38.91 42.07 50.11
CA CYS A 187 -39.87 41.33 50.93
C CYS A 187 -39.47 41.36 52.42
N ASN A 188 -38.20 41.14 52.73
CA ASN A 188 -37.68 41.23 54.10
C ASN A 188 -37.88 42.64 54.68
N ALA A 189 -37.60 43.71 53.92
CA ALA A 189 -37.85 45.07 54.38
C ALA A 189 -39.35 45.33 54.68
N THR A 190 -40.25 44.73 53.90
CA THR A 190 -41.70 44.80 54.12
C THR A 190 -42.12 44.01 55.36
N LEU A 191 -41.55 42.82 55.57
CA LEU A 191 -41.77 42.00 56.76
C LEU A 191 -41.30 42.72 58.03
N ASP A 192 -40.13 43.36 57.99
CA ASP A 192 -39.61 44.15 59.11
C ASP A 192 -40.57 45.31 59.45
N ALA A 193 -41.05 46.03 58.44
CA ALA A 193 -42.04 47.10 58.63
C ALA A 193 -43.37 46.59 59.19
N ALA A 194 -43.87 45.45 58.70
CA ALA A 194 -45.09 44.82 59.20
C ALA A 194 -44.93 44.34 60.65
N THR A 195 -43.76 43.82 61.01
CA THR A 195 -43.43 43.38 62.37
C THR A 195 -43.41 44.58 63.32
N ALA A 196 -42.75 45.67 62.94
CA ALA A 196 -42.75 46.93 63.71
C ALA A 196 -44.16 47.50 63.89
N GLN A 197 -45.01 47.42 62.85
CA GLN A 197 -46.41 47.85 62.94
C GLN A 197 -47.22 46.95 63.91
N ALA A 198 -47.00 45.63 63.88
CA ALA A 198 -47.64 44.69 64.79
C ALA A 198 -47.21 44.93 66.24
N GLU A 199 -45.92 45.17 66.50
CA GLU A 199 -45.40 45.58 67.82
C GLU A 199 -46.07 46.87 68.31
N GLY A 200 -46.22 47.86 67.43
CA GLY A 200 -46.96 49.09 67.71
C GLY A 200 -48.43 48.84 68.07
N ALA A 201 -49.12 47.95 67.35
CA ALA A 201 -50.51 47.57 67.65
C ALA A 201 -50.65 46.83 68.99
N VAL A 202 -49.69 45.98 69.34
CA VAL A 202 -49.64 45.31 70.66
C VAL A 202 -49.45 46.34 71.78
N ALA A 203 -48.54 47.29 71.60
CA ALA A 203 -48.32 48.38 72.57
C ALA A 203 -49.58 49.24 72.74
N ALA A 204 -50.26 49.61 71.65
CA ALA A 204 -51.51 50.36 71.69
C ALA A 204 -52.63 49.57 72.42
N SER A 205 -52.72 48.26 72.17
CA SER A 205 -53.68 47.38 72.85
C SER A 205 -53.40 47.29 74.36
N ALA A 206 -52.13 47.28 74.78
CA ALA A 206 -51.75 47.33 76.19
C ALA A 206 -52.20 48.64 76.85
N VAL A 207 -51.97 49.79 76.20
CA VAL A 207 -52.44 51.10 76.68
C VAL A 207 -53.97 51.14 76.80
N LEU A 208 -54.69 50.63 75.80
CA LEU A 208 -56.15 50.53 75.84
C LEU A 208 -56.63 49.65 77.00
N ASN A 209 -55.96 48.53 77.28
CA ASN A 209 -56.28 47.67 78.42
C ASN A 209 -56.04 48.37 79.77
N ASP A 210 -54.98 49.17 79.88
CA ASP A 210 -54.74 49.99 81.08
C ASP A 210 -55.79 51.10 81.24
N HIS A 211 -56.21 51.74 80.15
CA HIS A 211 -57.35 52.67 80.17
C HIS A 211 -58.66 51.98 80.58
N ALA A 212 -58.94 50.78 80.06
CA ALA A 212 -60.11 50.00 80.46
C ALA A 212 -60.09 49.65 81.96
N ARG A 213 -58.93 49.27 82.52
CA ARG A 213 -58.75 49.07 83.97
C ARG A 213 -58.98 50.34 84.78
N SER A 214 -58.50 51.49 84.29
CA SER A 214 -58.74 52.79 84.92
C SER A 214 -60.24 53.14 84.93
N ILE A 215 -60.95 52.90 83.82
CA ILE A 215 -62.40 53.07 83.74
C ILE A 215 -63.11 52.13 84.72
N ASP A 216 -62.71 50.87 84.82
CA ASP A 216 -63.31 49.92 85.77
C ASP A 216 -63.10 50.36 87.23
N SER A 217 -61.93 50.92 87.55
CA SER A 217 -61.65 51.57 88.84
C SER A 217 -62.57 52.76 89.11
N ILE A 218 -62.76 53.65 88.12
CA ILE A 218 -63.71 54.78 88.21
C ILE A 218 -65.15 54.29 88.40
N LEU A 219 -65.57 53.26 87.65
CA LEU A 219 -66.90 52.65 87.81
C LEU A 219 -67.07 51.97 89.17
N GLY A 220 -65.99 51.43 89.74
CA GLY A 220 -65.95 50.94 91.12
C GLY A 220 -66.18 52.08 92.12
N LEU A 221 -65.43 53.17 92.00
CA LEU A 221 -65.62 54.36 92.83
C LEU A 221 -67.03 54.96 92.70
N ILE A 222 -67.58 55.02 91.48
CA ILE A 222 -68.97 55.48 91.26
C ILE A 222 -69.95 54.54 91.97
N ARG A 223 -69.75 53.22 91.90
CA ARG A 223 -70.57 52.25 92.64
C ARG A 223 -70.47 52.46 94.15
N ASP A 224 -69.28 52.74 94.67
CA ASP A 224 -69.07 53.02 96.09
C ASP A 224 -69.73 54.34 96.52
N ILE A 225 -69.61 55.41 95.72
CA ILE A 225 -70.27 56.70 95.95
C ILE A 225 -71.78 56.54 95.85
N ALA A 226 -72.30 55.81 94.86
CA ALA A 226 -73.73 55.52 94.73
C ALA A 226 -74.23 54.70 95.93
N GLY A 227 -73.44 53.75 96.42
CA GLY A 227 -73.69 53.01 97.66
C GLY A 227 -73.72 53.92 98.89
N GLN A 228 -72.74 54.82 99.04
CA GLN A 228 -72.71 55.84 100.09
C GLN A 228 -73.88 56.83 99.96
N THR A 229 -74.27 57.21 98.74
CA THR A 229 -75.39 58.12 98.47
C THR A 229 -76.71 57.44 98.78
N ASN A 230 -76.85 56.14 98.46
CA ASN A 230 -78.00 55.33 98.84
C ASN A 230 -78.08 55.17 100.37
N LEU A 231 -76.94 55.00 101.05
CA LEU A 231 -76.86 55.01 102.52
C LEU A 231 -77.21 56.37 103.13
N LEU A 232 -76.73 57.46 102.53
CA LEU A 232 -77.06 58.84 102.92
C LEU A 232 -78.54 59.15 102.69
N ALA A 233 -79.10 58.73 101.56
CA ALA A 233 -80.51 58.87 101.24
C ALA A 233 -81.37 58.03 102.19
N LEU A 234 -80.96 56.79 102.51
CA LEU A 234 -81.64 55.96 103.50
C LEU A 234 -81.59 56.60 104.90
N ASN A 235 -80.43 57.09 105.35
CA ASN A 235 -80.31 57.82 106.61
C ASN A 235 -81.14 59.11 106.62
N ALA A 236 -81.19 59.83 105.51
CA ALA A 236 -82.05 61.02 105.38
C ALA A 236 -83.54 60.66 105.40
N THR A 237 -83.94 59.50 104.86
CA THR A 237 -85.33 59.01 104.91
C THR A 237 -85.70 58.58 106.34
N ILE A 238 -84.74 57.98 107.08
CA ILE A 238 -84.90 57.66 108.50
C ILE A 238 -85.01 58.95 109.34
N GLU A 239 -84.19 59.97 109.08
CA GLU A 239 -84.21 61.23 109.83
C GLU A 239 -85.44 62.09 109.48
N ALA A 240 -85.96 62.04 108.26
CA ALA A 240 -87.22 62.69 107.89
C ALA A 240 -88.46 61.99 108.50
N ALA A 241 -88.32 60.75 108.97
CA ALA A 241 -89.37 60.00 109.67
C ALA A 241 -89.28 60.14 111.20
N ARG A 242 -88.33 60.95 111.71
CA ARG A 242 -88.11 61.23 113.13
C ARG A 242 -88.59 62.63 113.51
#